data_AF-A0A1Y2D1N1-F1
#
_entry.id   AF-A0A1Y2D1N1-F1
#
_cell.length_a   1.000
_cell.length_b   1.000
_cell.length_c   1.000
_cell.angle_alpha   90.00
_cell.angle_beta   90.00
_cell.angle_gamma   90.00
#
_symmetry.space_group_name_H-M   'P 1'
#
loop_
_entity.id
_entity.type
_entity.pdbx_description
1 polymer ?
#
loop_
_entity_poly.entity_id
_entity_poly.type
_entity_poly.pdbx_seq_one_letter_code
_entity_poly.pdbx_strand_id
1 'polypeptide(L)'
;MLPSSVQYSMILCPKVRASSQLYFSFMYIFIGLGSFAATCFLVFVGWTVYEWRISHKTDKHSRALTPFNILLGICLISNVIHDGTYAMVWFISEVIYVTMIQHDFERHVRYLASEIFLATWAMAYLGYCWVRSETILKRVWTTKLRWVKRAFVVAPFFILSPSLFQAVKITIPQTFGMQTTFNTASYWLQAVSAAALLMMDILLFYTFQAYVSGLSEENSLFLLISRYGIGFSSCCFCYSVLSLTKPFLKSETVYIKIALSIVMHIVSFLMLVMKIHLFFVNKEELSPAQLGRRMSRQIEQSKARMDTESSSSTGKASVQMQLGRDRVGSLASVGSGKTEVTSSPAVRKYSTKRGLIAWVRMASDS
;
A
#
# COMPACT_ATOMS: atom_id res chain seq x y z
N MET A 1 5.05 37.11 31.89
CA MET A 1 4.73 35.70 31.57
C MET A 1 4.05 35.08 32.78
N LEU A 2 2.88 34.43 32.60
CA LEU A 2 2.25 33.68 33.70
C LEU A 2 3.07 32.41 34.00
N PRO A 3 3.31 32.06 35.26
CA PRO A 3 3.93 30.77 35.62
C PRO A 3 3.13 29.59 35.02
N SER A 4 3.82 28.54 34.56
CA SER A 4 3.17 27.38 33.94
C SER A 4 2.12 26.75 34.84
N SER A 5 2.36 26.71 36.15
CA SER A 5 1.39 26.21 37.14
C SER A 5 0.06 26.95 37.10
N VAL A 6 0.10 28.29 36.96
CA VAL A 6 -1.11 29.13 36.87
C VAL A 6 -1.85 28.85 35.55
N GLN A 7 -1.12 28.71 34.44
CA GLN A 7 -1.72 28.36 33.15
C GLN A 7 -2.43 27.01 33.22
N TYR A 8 -1.81 25.99 33.83
CA TYR A 8 -2.44 24.69 34.05
C TYR A 8 -3.69 24.79 34.94
N SER A 9 -3.64 25.56 36.02
CA SER A 9 -4.82 25.77 36.88
C SER A 9 -5.97 26.46 36.15
N MET A 10 -5.68 27.40 35.24
CA MET A 10 -6.70 28.06 34.42
C MET A 10 -7.37 27.07 33.44
N ILE A 11 -6.58 26.25 32.75
CA ILE A 11 -7.07 25.25 31.78
C ILE A 11 -7.89 24.16 32.47
N LEU A 12 -7.52 23.77 33.69
CA LEU A 12 -8.22 22.74 34.47
C LEU A 12 -9.47 23.27 35.19
N CYS A 13 -9.76 24.58 35.13
CA CYS A 13 -10.96 25.14 35.72
C CYS A 13 -12.23 24.56 35.05
N PRO A 14 -13.18 23.97 35.79
CA PRO A 14 -14.36 23.34 35.20
C PRO A 14 -15.20 24.27 34.31
N LYS A 15 -15.30 25.55 34.68
CA LYS A 15 -16.05 26.55 33.88
C LYS A 15 -15.37 26.83 32.54
N VAL A 16 -14.04 26.94 32.54
CA VAL A 16 -13.25 27.14 31.31
C VAL A 16 -13.37 25.91 30.42
N ARG A 17 -13.22 24.71 31.01
CA ARG A 17 -13.33 23.43 30.30
C ARG A 17 -14.71 23.22 29.65
N ALA A 18 -15.79 23.70 30.27
CA ALA A 18 -17.12 23.67 29.67
C ALA A 18 -17.20 24.58 28.43
N SER A 19 -16.56 25.75 28.46
CA SER A 19 -16.52 26.68 27.33
C SER A 19 -15.63 26.21 26.17
N SER A 20 -14.65 25.33 26.43
CA SER A 20 -13.69 24.84 25.43
C SER A 20 -13.81 23.35 25.12
N GLN A 21 -14.98 22.78 25.38
CA GLN A 21 -15.24 21.35 25.19
C GLN A 21 -14.86 20.83 23.79
N LEU A 22 -14.99 21.65 22.75
CA LEU A 22 -14.61 21.29 21.38
C LEU A 22 -13.11 21.04 21.22
N TYR A 23 -12.25 21.92 21.73
CA TYR A 23 -10.79 21.77 21.66
C TYR A 23 -10.32 20.50 22.37
N PHE A 24 -10.87 20.24 23.57
CA PHE A 24 -10.61 19.01 24.30
C PHE A 24 -11.10 17.77 23.56
N SER A 25 -12.29 17.83 22.96
CA SER A 25 -12.84 16.71 22.19
C SER A 25 -11.91 16.36 21.02
N PHE A 26 -11.41 17.34 20.28
CA PHE A 26 -10.45 17.10 19.20
C PHE A 26 -9.13 16.53 19.72
N MET A 27 -8.58 17.10 20.80
CA MET A 27 -7.38 16.56 21.45
C MET A 27 -7.55 15.08 21.84
N TYR A 28 -8.67 14.72 22.48
CA TYR A 28 -8.95 13.34 22.89
C TYR A 28 -9.16 12.40 21.71
N ILE A 29 -9.75 12.86 20.60
CA ILE A 29 -9.85 12.06 19.37
C ILE A 29 -8.46 11.69 18.87
N PHE A 30 -7.52 12.64 18.78
CA PHE A 30 -6.15 12.35 18.36
C PHE A 30 -5.40 11.47 19.36
N ILE A 31 -5.60 11.65 20.67
CA ILE A 31 -5.04 10.74 21.68
C ILE A 31 -5.58 9.31 21.50
N GLY A 32 -6.88 9.16 21.24
CA GLY A 32 -7.52 7.87 20.98
C GLY A 32 -6.96 7.18 19.72
N LEU A 33 -6.85 7.92 18.62
CA LEU A 33 -6.26 7.42 17.37
C LEU A 33 -4.79 7.02 17.54
N GLY A 34 -3.99 7.87 18.21
CA GLY A 34 -2.59 7.56 18.53
C GLY A 34 -2.44 6.32 19.43
N SER A 35 -3.35 6.14 20.40
CA SER A 35 -3.38 4.95 21.26
C SER A 35 -3.75 3.68 20.48
N PHE A 36 -4.67 3.79 19.53
CA PHE A 36 -5.00 2.71 18.61
C PHE A 36 -3.81 2.33 17.72
N ALA A 37 -3.10 3.31 17.15
CA ALA A 37 -1.87 3.07 16.38
C ALA A 37 -0.77 2.43 17.22
N ALA A 38 -0.59 2.86 18.48
CA ALA A 38 0.38 2.28 19.40
C ALA A 38 0.04 0.81 19.71
N THR A 39 -1.24 0.50 19.90
CA THR A 39 -1.71 -0.88 20.09
C THR A 39 -1.41 -1.74 18.85
N CYS A 40 -1.70 -1.24 17.65
CA CYS A 40 -1.36 -1.91 16.40
C CYS A 40 0.16 -2.13 16.26
N PHE A 41 0.98 -1.16 16.67
CA PHE A 41 2.43 -1.28 16.67
C PHE A 41 2.92 -2.36 17.65
N LEU A 42 2.36 -2.43 18.86
CA LEU A 42 2.69 -3.49 19.83
C LEU A 42 2.31 -4.88 19.30
N VAL A 43 1.14 -5.01 18.66
CA VAL A 43 0.72 -6.25 17.98
C VAL A 43 1.71 -6.61 16.87
N PHE A 44 2.12 -5.65 16.06
CA PHE A 44 3.11 -5.85 14.99
C PHE A 44 4.47 -6.30 15.53
N VAL A 45 4.97 -5.67 16.60
CA VAL A 45 6.24 -6.06 17.25
C VAL A 45 6.11 -7.46 17.85
N GLY A 46 5.04 -7.75 18.58
CA GLY A 46 4.78 -9.08 19.15
C GLY A 46 4.71 -10.16 18.07
N TRP A 47 4.03 -9.87 16.96
CA TRP A 47 3.96 -10.74 15.79
C TRP A 47 5.34 -10.96 15.14
N THR A 48 6.13 -9.89 14.96
CA THR A 48 7.48 -9.99 14.38
C THR A 48 8.42 -10.83 15.27
N VAL A 49 8.34 -10.66 16.59
CA VAL A 49 9.08 -11.48 17.57
C VAL A 49 8.61 -12.93 17.52
N TYR A 50 7.31 -13.18 17.39
CA TYR A 50 6.75 -14.51 17.24
C TYR A 50 7.25 -15.21 15.96
N GLU A 51 7.23 -14.53 14.81
CA GLU A 51 7.79 -15.04 13.55
C GLU A 51 9.28 -15.35 13.70
N TRP A 52 10.03 -14.43 14.32
CA TRP A 52 11.45 -14.62 14.55
C TRP A 52 11.75 -15.87 15.39
N ARG A 53 10.97 -16.13 16.44
CA ARG A 53 11.15 -17.31 17.31
C ARG A 53 10.83 -18.63 16.60
N ILE A 54 9.81 -18.65 15.75
CA ILE A 54 9.36 -19.87 15.06
C ILE A 54 10.18 -20.19 13.80
N SER A 55 10.88 -19.21 13.23
CA SER A 55 11.68 -19.44 12.03
C SER A 55 12.86 -20.38 12.33
N HIS A 56 12.74 -21.64 11.91
CA HIS A 56 13.80 -22.66 12.01
C HIS A 56 14.93 -22.50 10.96
N LYS A 57 14.80 -21.55 10.02
CA LYS A 57 15.79 -21.34 8.95
C LYS A 57 17.02 -20.57 9.46
N THR A 58 18.16 -20.84 8.84
CA THR A 58 19.49 -20.27 9.11
C THR A 58 19.55 -18.73 9.01
N ASP A 59 18.67 -18.09 8.24
CA ASP A 59 18.64 -16.61 8.08
C ASP A 59 17.50 -15.94 8.86
N LYS A 60 17.50 -16.09 10.18
CA LYS A 60 16.48 -15.50 11.08
C LYS A 60 16.35 -13.98 10.96
N HIS A 61 17.48 -13.27 10.86
CA HIS A 61 17.50 -11.80 10.82
C HIS A 61 16.97 -11.23 9.51
N SER A 62 17.27 -11.87 8.38
CA SER A 62 16.83 -11.43 7.05
C SER A 62 15.30 -11.44 6.91
N ARG A 63 14.61 -12.29 7.68
CA ARG A 63 13.16 -12.46 7.61
C ARG A 63 12.40 -11.48 8.50
N ALA A 64 12.97 -11.09 9.64
CA ALA A 64 12.36 -10.10 10.51
C ALA A 64 12.48 -8.68 9.93
N LEU A 65 13.64 -8.35 9.34
CA LEU A 65 13.96 -7.02 8.80
C LEU A 65 13.69 -6.90 7.30
N THR A 66 12.58 -7.48 6.83
CA THR A 66 12.21 -7.32 5.42
C THR A 66 11.79 -5.88 5.15
N PRO A 67 12.01 -5.36 3.93
CA PRO A 67 11.59 -4.00 3.57
C PRO A 67 10.11 -3.75 3.88
N PHE A 68 9.28 -4.78 3.71
CA PHE A 68 7.87 -4.75 4.03
C PHE A 68 7.59 -4.48 5.51
N ASN A 69 8.25 -5.20 6.42
CA ASN A 69 8.10 -5.03 7.87
C ASN A 69 8.61 -3.66 8.31
N ILE A 70 9.74 -3.20 7.74
CA ILE A 70 10.30 -1.88 8.03
C ILE A 70 9.29 -0.79 7.63
N LEU A 71 8.75 -0.84 6.41
CA LEU A 71 7.80 0.15 5.92
C LEU A 71 6.50 0.15 6.73
N LEU A 72 5.96 -1.02 7.08
CA LEU A 72 4.79 -1.13 7.95
C LEU A 72 5.07 -0.55 9.36
N GLY A 73 6.24 -0.85 9.93
CA GLY A 73 6.68 -0.27 11.20
C GLY A 73 6.76 1.25 11.14
N ILE A 74 7.34 1.81 10.06
CA ILE A 74 7.41 3.26 9.84
C ILE A 74 6.00 3.85 9.73
N CYS A 75 5.06 3.22 9.02
CA CYS A 75 3.67 3.68 8.95
C CYS A 75 3.04 3.77 10.35
N LEU A 76 3.15 2.71 11.15
CA LEU A 76 2.54 2.65 12.48
C LEU A 76 3.16 3.66 13.45
N ILE A 77 4.49 3.78 13.46
CA ILE A 77 5.20 4.79 14.28
C ILE A 77 4.81 6.20 13.83
N SER A 78 4.75 6.45 12.53
CA SER A 78 4.37 7.77 11.99
C SER A 78 2.97 8.15 12.41
N ASN A 79 2.00 7.22 12.46
CA ASN A 79 0.65 7.50 12.96
C ASN A 79 0.67 7.94 14.43
N VAL A 80 1.39 7.22 15.30
CA VAL A 80 1.49 7.55 16.73
C VAL A 80 2.06 8.95 16.92
N ILE A 81 3.16 9.26 16.23
CA ILE A 81 3.82 10.56 16.40
C ILE A 81 3.01 11.68 15.73
N HIS A 82 2.41 11.43 14.56
CA HIS A 82 1.49 12.37 13.90
C HIS A 82 0.36 12.77 14.86
N ASP A 83 -0.36 11.82 15.43
CA ASP A 83 -1.50 12.13 16.28
C ASP A 83 -1.07 12.71 17.64
N GLY A 84 0.05 12.26 18.20
CA GLY A 84 0.61 12.85 19.42
C GLY A 84 1.00 14.32 19.22
N THR A 85 1.65 14.65 18.09
CA THR A 85 1.98 16.04 17.75
C THR A 85 0.73 16.86 17.43
N TYR A 86 -0.27 16.27 16.78
CA TYR A 86 -1.54 16.95 16.48
C TYR A 86 -2.39 17.19 17.73
N ALA A 87 -2.41 16.26 18.69
CA ALA A 87 -3.02 16.45 20.00
C ALA A 87 -2.35 17.61 20.75
N MET A 88 -1.03 17.73 20.68
CA MET A 88 -0.28 18.86 21.27
C MET A 88 -0.60 20.19 20.59
N VAL A 89 -0.83 20.21 19.27
CA VAL A 89 -1.29 21.44 18.57
C VAL A 89 -2.63 21.91 19.14
N TRP A 90 -3.57 21.00 19.38
CA TRP A 90 -4.87 21.34 19.99
C TRP A 90 -4.73 21.78 21.43
N PHE A 91 -3.90 21.10 22.22
CA PHE A 91 -3.60 21.50 23.59
C PHE A 91 -3.00 22.91 23.67
N ILE A 92 -2.01 23.23 22.83
CA ILE A 92 -1.42 24.58 22.77
C ILE A 92 -2.46 25.61 22.29
N SER A 93 -3.30 25.25 21.33
CA SER A 93 -4.38 26.15 20.85
C SER A 93 -5.35 26.50 21.98
N GLU A 94 -5.64 25.54 22.84
CA GLU A 94 -6.45 25.74 24.05
C GLU A 94 -5.73 26.66 25.06
N VAL A 95 -4.44 26.41 25.33
CA VAL A 95 -3.63 27.27 26.20
C VAL A 95 -3.67 28.72 25.71
N ILE A 96 -3.48 28.95 24.41
CA ILE A 96 -3.55 30.28 23.78
C ILE A 96 -4.95 30.89 23.97
N TYR A 97 -6.00 30.11 23.72
CA TYR A 97 -7.39 30.58 23.83
C TYR A 97 -7.75 31.01 25.27
N VAL A 98 -7.34 30.22 26.27
CA VAL A 98 -7.67 30.46 27.68
C VAL A 98 -6.80 31.54 28.31
N THR A 99 -5.50 31.51 28.05
CA THR A 99 -4.53 32.38 28.74
C THR A 99 -4.28 33.69 27.99
N MET A 100 -4.68 33.77 26.71
CA MET A 100 -4.33 34.85 25.78
C MET A 100 -2.81 35.04 25.60
N ILE A 101 -1.99 34.08 26.06
CA ILE A 101 -0.54 34.09 25.86
C ILE A 101 -0.24 33.49 24.48
N GLN A 102 0.51 34.22 23.66
CA GLN A 102 0.90 33.77 22.34
C GLN A 102 1.96 32.67 22.41
N HIS A 103 1.58 31.44 22.04
CA HIS A 103 2.46 30.30 21.81
C HIS A 103 2.50 29.92 20.32
N ASP A 104 2.39 30.91 19.43
CA ASP A 104 2.26 30.66 17.99
C ASP A 104 3.46 29.90 17.42
N PHE A 105 4.69 30.24 17.80
CA PHE A 105 5.87 29.54 17.30
C PHE A 105 5.84 28.04 17.65
N GLU A 106 5.57 27.71 18.92
CA GLU A 106 5.50 26.31 19.36
C GLU A 106 4.38 25.55 18.64
N ARG A 107 3.20 26.17 18.51
CA ARG A 107 2.08 25.59 17.76
C ARG A 107 2.46 25.28 16.31
N HIS A 108 3.14 26.20 15.63
CA HIS A 108 3.57 25.99 14.23
C HIS A 108 4.65 24.90 14.12
N VAL A 109 5.59 24.82 15.07
CA VAL A 109 6.60 23.75 15.10
C VAL A 109 5.95 22.38 15.28
N ARG A 110 4.99 22.25 16.21
CA ARG A 110 4.23 21.00 16.41
C ARG A 110 3.40 20.64 15.18
N TYR A 111 2.84 21.64 14.50
CA TYR A 111 2.11 21.46 13.25
C TYR A 111 3.02 21.00 12.10
N LEU A 112 4.21 21.59 11.96
CA LEU A 112 5.20 21.13 10.99
C LEU A 112 5.61 19.68 11.27
N ALA A 113 5.85 19.34 12.54
CA ALA A 113 6.20 17.98 12.93
C ALA A 113 5.11 16.98 12.49
N SER A 114 3.82 17.28 12.73
CA SER A 114 2.74 16.41 12.28
C SER A 114 2.71 16.26 10.77
N GLU A 115 2.87 17.34 9.99
CA GLU A 115 2.92 17.26 8.51
C GLU A 115 4.13 16.44 8.01
N ILE A 116 5.28 16.48 8.69
CA ILE A 116 6.44 15.62 8.36
C ILE A 116 6.10 14.14 8.59
N PHE A 117 5.48 13.79 9.72
CA PHE A 117 5.08 12.40 10.00
C PHE A 117 3.97 11.92 9.07
N LEU A 118 3.05 12.80 8.67
CA LEU A 118 2.04 12.49 7.64
C LEU A 118 2.69 12.17 6.30
N ALA A 119 3.65 12.99 5.85
CA ALA A 119 4.40 12.74 4.63
C ALA A 119 5.23 11.44 4.73
N THR A 120 5.83 11.18 5.88
CA THR A 120 6.59 9.95 6.16
C THR A 120 5.69 8.72 6.06
N TRP A 121 4.48 8.79 6.63
CA TRP A 121 3.47 7.74 6.50
C TRP A 121 3.11 7.50 5.02
N ALA A 122 2.81 8.56 4.25
CA ALA A 122 2.43 8.43 2.85
C ALA A 122 3.56 7.85 1.98
N MET A 123 4.82 8.23 2.25
CA MET A 123 6.00 7.66 1.60
C MET A 123 6.19 6.18 1.96
N ALA A 124 6.02 5.81 3.24
CA ALA A 124 6.14 4.44 3.70
C ALA A 124 5.03 3.55 3.10
N TYR A 125 3.79 4.05 3.02
CA TYR A 125 2.68 3.42 2.31
C TYR A 125 3.02 3.19 0.83
N LEU A 126 3.48 4.24 0.13
CA LEU A 126 3.82 4.13 -1.30
C LEU A 126 4.97 3.14 -1.52
N GLY A 127 5.99 3.18 -0.66
CA GLY A 127 7.09 2.23 -0.67
C GLY A 127 6.61 0.80 -0.46
N TYR A 128 5.68 0.58 0.47
CA TYR A 128 5.12 -0.74 0.74
C TYR A 128 4.37 -1.27 -0.46
N CYS A 129 3.53 -0.42 -1.06
CA CYS A 129 2.78 -0.72 -2.27
C CYS A 129 3.73 -1.04 -3.44
N TRP A 130 4.83 -0.31 -3.58
CA TRP A 130 5.88 -0.57 -4.57
C TRP A 130 6.55 -1.93 -4.36
N VAL A 131 7.09 -2.19 -3.16
CA VAL A 131 7.80 -3.45 -2.84
C VAL A 131 6.91 -4.66 -3.16
N ARG A 132 5.63 -4.58 -2.79
CA ARG A 132 4.66 -5.66 -3.06
C ARG A 132 4.35 -5.84 -4.55
N SER A 133 4.31 -4.75 -5.31
CA SER A 133 3.86 -4.77 -6.72
C SER A 133 5.00 -4.83 -7.74
N GLU A 134 6.27 -4.67 -7.32
CA GLU A 134 7.41 -4.50 -8.23
C GLU A 134 7.52 -5.62 -9.28
N THR A 135 7.31 -6.86 -8.84
CA THR A 135 7.33 -8.06 -9.70
C THR A 135 6.19 -8.06 -10.73
N ILE A 136 5.00 -7.59 -10.34
CA ILE A 136 3.84 -7.44 -11.20
C ILE A 136 4.10 -6.32 -12.21
N LEU A 137 4.64 -5.19 -11.75
CA LEU A 137 5.02 -4.06 -12.61
C LEU A 137 6.03 -4.47 -13.68
N LYS A 138 7.07 -5.22 -13.31
CA LYS A 138 8.08 -5.73 -14.25
C LYS A 138 7.45 -6.58 -15.36
N ARG A 139 6.39 -7.32 -15.04
CA ARG A 139 5.69 -8.20 -15.99
C ARG A 139 4.71 -7.44 -16.90
N VAL A 140 3.97 -6.48 -16.36
CA VAL A 140 2.96 -5.72 -17.12
C VAL A 140 3.60 -4.61 -17.96
N TRP A 141 4.57 -3.88 -17.40
CA TRP A 141 5.17 -2.69 -18.01
C TRP A 141 6.58 -2.95 -18.55
N THR A 142 6.79 -4.02 -19.31
CA THR A 142 8.14 -4.43 -19.76
C THR A 142 8.93 -3.31 -20.46
N THR A 143 8.28 -2.52 -21.33
CA THR A 143 8.93 -1.43 -22.08
C THR A 143 8.93 -0.10 -21.32
N LYS A 144 7.88 0.20 -20.55
CA LYS A 144 7.69 1.50 -19.86
C LYS A 144 8.09 1.50 -18.39
N LEU A 145 8.66 0.42 -17.86
CA LEU A 145 9.03 0.30 -16.44
C LEU A 145 9.93 1.45 -15.94
N ARG A 146 10.83 1.96 -16.79
CA ARG A 146 11.72 3.09 -16.41
C ARG A 146 10.93 4.36 -16.10
N TRP A 147 9.87 4.64 -16.86
CA TRP A 147 9.00 5.80 -16.63
C TRP A 147 8.20 5.66 -15.34
N VAL A 148 7.66 4.46 -15.09
CA VAL A 148 6.97 4.16 -13.84
C VAL A 148 7.92 4.32 -12.64
N LYS A 149 9.13 3.78 -12.71
CA LYS A 149 10.16 3.97 -11.68
C LYS A 149 10.46 5.45 -11.43
N ARG A 150 10.61 6.26 -12.48
CA ARG A 150 10.83 7.71 -12.34
C ARG A 150 9.65 8.38 -11.65
N ALA A 151 8.42 8.03 -11.99
CA ALA A 151 7.24 8.56 -11.30
C ALA A 151 7.26 8.23 -9.79
N PHE A 152 7.64 7.00 -9.41
CA PHE A 152 7.80 6.59 -8.00
C PHE A 152 8.92 7.33 -7.28
N VAL A 153 10.01 7.64 -7.95
CA VAL A 153 11.12 8.43 -7.38
C VAL A 153 10.72 9.90 -7.23
N VAL A 154 9.89 10.43 -8.12
CA VAL A 154 9.47 11.84 -8.09
C VAL A 154 8.30 12.09 -7.11
N ALA A 155 7.42 11.12 -6.89
CA ALA A 155 6.25 11.26 -6.01
C ALA A 155 6.57 11.75 -4.58
N PRO A 156 7.64 11.27 -3.89
CA PRO A 156 8.04 11.79 -2.58
C PRO A 156 8.24 13.31 -2.50
N PHE A 157 8.73 13.94 -3.58
CA PHE A 157 8.93 15.39 -3.59
C PHE A 157 7.59 16.15 -3.55
N PHE A 158 6.58 15.65 -4.25
CA PHE A 158 5.23 16.21 -4.17
C PHE A 158 4.60 15.97 -2.80
N ILE A 159 4.82 14.78 -2.23
CA ILE A 159 4.30 14.41 -0.90
C ILE A 159 4.88 15.29 0.20
N LEU A 160 6.18 15.63 0.13
CA LEU A 160 6.88 16.48 1.09
C LEU A 160 6.62 17.98 0.91
N SER A 161 6.04 18.39 -0.21
CA SER A 161 5.84 19.81 -0.54
C SER A 161 5.05 20.61 0.52
N PRO A 162 3.98 20.08 1.18
CA PRO A 162 3.29 20.81 2.24
C PRO A 162 4.17 21.05 3.45
N SER A 163 4.98 20.07 3.85
CA SER A 163 5.87 20.15 5.01
C SER A 163 6.99 21.15 4.76
N LEU A 164 7.60 21.14 3.56
CA LEU A 164 8.59 22.13 3.16
C LEU A 164 8.02 23.56 3.18
N PHE A 165 6.80 23.72 2.69
CA PHE A 165 6.12 25.01 2.70
C PHE A 165 5.81 25.50 4.13
N GLN A 166 5.40 24.59 5.02
CA GLN A 166 5.20 24.93 6.45
C GLN A 166 6.51 25.31 7.14
N ALA A 167 7.63 24.69 6.79
CA ALA A 167 8.94 25.07 7.32
C ALA A 167 9.33 26.50 6.90
N VAL A 168 9.09 26.86 5.63
CA VAL A 168 9.28 28.25 5.14
C VAL A 168 8.30 29.21 5.83
N LYS A 169 7.06 28.81 6.07
CA LYS A 169 6.06 29.64 6.75
C LYS A 169 6.52 30.06 8.16
N ILE A 170 7.21 29.17 8.88
CA ILE A 170 7.69 29.42 10.25
C ILE A 170 8.80 30.48 10.29
N THR A 171 9.61 30.60 9.23
CA THR A 171 10.74 31.54 9.20
C THR A 171 10.34 32.97 8.79
N ILE A 172 9.16 33.15 8.20
CA ILE A 172 8.68 34.44 7.69
C ILE A 172 7.75 35.10 8.71
N PRO A 173 7.99 36.36 9.11
CA PRO A 173 7.07 37.13 9.95
C PRO A 173 5.69 37.24 9.28
N GLN A 174 4.66 36.67 9.90
CA GLN A 174 3.31 36.65 9.35
C GLN A 174 2.61 37.99 9.64
N THR A 175 2.33 38.79 8.62
CA THR A 175 1.31 39.85 8.72
C THR A 175 -0.08 39.24 8.51
N PHE A 176 -1.13 39.86 9.08
CA PHE A 176 -2.50 39.33 9.04
C PHE A 176 -2.98 38.96 7.62
N GLY A 177 -2.66 39.78 6.60
CA GLY A 177 -3.02 39.53 5.21
C GLY A 177 -2.23 38.40 4.54
N MET A 178 -1.01 38.11 5.01
CA MET A 178 -0.21 37.02 4.48
C MET A 178 -0.65 35.65 5.04
N GLN A 179 -1.14 35.60 6.28
CA GLN A 179 -1.56 34.35 6.93
C GLN A 179 -2.68 33.62 6.14
N THR A 180 -3.68 34.34 5.64
CA THR A 180 -4.79 33.75 4.87
C THR A 180 -4.33 33.19 3.53
N THR A 181 -3.43 33.91 2.85
CA THR A 181 -2.79 33.48 1.60
C THR A 181 -1.94 32.25 1.82
N PHE A 182 -1.08 32.23 2.85
CA PHE A 182 -0.26 31.08 3.20
C PHE A 182 -1.10 29.84 3.57
N ASN A 183 -2.18 30.02 4.34
CA ASN A 183 -3.07 28.91 4.66
C ASN A 183 -3.74 28.32 3.42
N THR A 184 -4.20 29.18 2.49
CA THR A 184 -4.81 28.75 1.24
C THR A 184 -3.80 28.00 0.36
N ALA A 185 -2.58 28.53 0.22
CA ALA A 185 -1.51 27.87 -0.52
C ALA A 185 -1.13 26.51 0.08
N SER A 186 -1.07 26.40 1.41
CA SER A 186 -0.82 25.11 2.08
C SER A 186 -1.90 24.08 1.76
N TYR A 187 -3.18 24.47 1.66
CA TYR A 187 -4.24 23.55 1.28
C TYR A 187 -4.13 23.08 -0.17
N TRP A 188 -3.74 23.98 -1.09
CA TRP A 188 -3.48 23.60 -2.48
C TRP A 188 -2.30 22.63 -2.60
N LEU A 189 -1.20 22.86 -1.88
CA LEU A 189 -0.07 21.93 -1.86
C LEU A 189 -0.47 20.55 -1.30
N GLN A 190 -1.31 20.51 -0.27
CA GLN A 190 -1.86 19.24 0.25
C GLN A 190 -2.75 18.54 -0.79
N ALA A 191 -3.57 19.29 -1.53
CA ALA A 191 -4.37 18.75 -2.63
C ALA A 191 -3.49 18.18 -3.76
N VAL A 192 -2.40 18.85 -4.11
CA VAL A 192 -1.42 18.36 -5.10
C VAL A 192 -0.72 17.09 -4.61
N SER A 193 -0.29 17.06 -3.34
CA SER A 193 0.28 15.87 -2.71
C SER A 193 -0.68 14.68 -2.75
N ALA A 194 -1.96 14.91 -2.41
CA ALA A 194 -2.99 13.88 -2.47
C ALA A 194 -3.29 13.43 -3.91
N ALA A 195 -3.31 14.34 -4.88
CA ALA A 195 -3.47 13.98 -6.29
C ALA A 195 -2.30 13.12 -6.79
N ALA A 196 -1.06 13.45 -6.40
CA ALA A 196 0.10 12.65 -6.73
C ALA A 196 -0.01 11.24 -6.14
N LEU A 197 -0.39 11.11 -4.86
CA LEU A 197 -0.62 9.82 -4.22
C LEU A 197 -1.72 9.00 -4.94
N LEU A 198 -2.85 9.64 -5.26
CA LEU A 198 -3.97 9.03 -5.99
C LEU A 198 -3.56 8.52 -7.37
N MET A 199 -2.78 9.31 -8.12
CA MET A 199 -2.29 8.91 -9.44
C MET A 199 -1.41 7.66 -9.36
N MET A 200 -0.61 7.53 -8.30
CA MET A 200 0.22 6.35 -8.08
C MET A 200 -0.61 5.13 -7.71
N ASP A 201 -1.63 5.29 -6.85
CA ASP A 201 -2.55 4.21 -6.52
C ASP A 201 -3.34 3.74 -7.74
N ILE A 202 -3.84 4.65 -8.59
CA ILE A 202 -4.52 4.31 -9.85
C ILE A 202 -3.57 3.53 -10.78
N LEU A 203 -2.31 3.96 -10.91
CA LEU A 203 -1.31 3.26 -11.72
C LEU A 203 -1.07 1.83 -11.20
N LEU A 204 -0.95 1.65 -9.89
CA LEU A 204 -0.77 0.35 -9.26
C LEU A 204 -2.01 -0.54 -9.43
N PHE A 205 -3.20 0.02 -9.24
CA PHE A 205 -4.46 -0.67 -9.43
C PHE A 205 -4.66 -1.13 -10.88
N TYR A 206 -4.40 -0.25 -11.84
CA TYR A 206 -4.41 -0.58 -13.26
C TYR A 206 -3.43 -1.72 -13.59
N THR A 207 -2.21 -1.63 -13.06
CA THR A 207 -1.19 -2.68 -13.23
C THR A 207 -1.67 -4.01 -12.66
N PHE A 208 -2.29 -3.98 -11.49
CA PHE A 208 -2.85 -5.16 -10.84
C PHE A 208 -3.98 -5.77 -11.69
N GLN A 209 -4.93 -4.96 -12.16
CA GLN A 209 -6.05 -5.43 -12.99
C GLN A 209 -5.56 -6.05 -14.31
N ALA A 210 -4.61 -5.41 -14.99
CA ALA A 210 -3.99 -5.95 -16.20
C ALA A 210 -3.32 -7.31 -15.92
N TYR A 211 -2.65 -7.46 -14.79
CA TYR A 211 -2.05 -8.72 -14.38
C TYR A 211 -3.08 -9.82 -14.10
N VAL A 212 -4.16 -9.49 -13.38
CA VAL A 212 -5.26 -10.42 -13.06
C VAL A 212 -5.89 -10.97 -14.34
N SER A 213 -6.14 -10.10 -15.33
CA SER A 213 -6.79 -10.48 -16.59
C SER A 213 -6.00 -11.52 -17.41
N GLY A 214 -4.70 -11.67 -17.15
CA GLY A 214 -3.84 -12.65 -17.80
C GLY A 214 -3.65 -13.97 -17.05
N LEU A 215 -4.23 -14.12 -15.85
CA LEU A 215 -4.11 -15.34 -15.05
C LEU A 215 -5.24 -16.33 -15.37
N SER A 216 -4.89 -17.56 -15.74
CA SER A 216 -5.85 -18.64 -16.04
C SER A 216 -6.18 -19.53 -14.84
N GLU A 217 -5.44 -19.42 -13.73
CA GLU A 217 -5.64 -20.21 -12.51
C GLU A 217 -5.70 -19.29 -11.30
N GLU A 218 -6.75 -19.43 -10.49
CA GLU A 218 -6.95 -18.66 -9.27
C GLU A 218 -6.12 -19.26 -8.12
N ASN A 219 -5.11 -18.51 -7.65
CA ASN A 219 -4.38 -18.86 -6.44
C ASN A 219 -5.06 -18.21 -5.22
N SER A 220 -5.35 -18.98 -4.17
CA SER A 220 -5.96 -18.50 -2.91
C SER A 220 -5.17 -17.34 -2.27
N LEU A 221 -3.83 -17.42 -2.30
CA LEU A 221 -2.96 -16.37 -1.77
C LEU A 221 -3.09 -15.07 -2.58
N PHE A 222 -3.24 -15.19 -3.89
CA PHE A 222 -3.45 -14.05 -4.77
C PHE A 222 -4.81 -13.38 -4.50
N LEU A 223 -5.86 -14.16 -4.30
CA LEU A 223 -7.20 -13.67 -3.98
C LEU A 223 -7.22 -12.94 -2.62
N LEU A 224 -6.47 -13.44 -1.64
CA LEU A 224 -6.30 -12.75 -0.35
C LEU A 224 -5.66 -11.36 -0.54
N ILE A 225 -4.53 -11.30 -1.26
CA ILE A 225 -3.81 -10.04 -1.53
C ILE A 225 -4.69 -9.08 -2.34
N SER A 226 -5.49 -9.59 -3.27
CA SER A 226 -6.45 -8.81 -4.04
C SER A 226 -7.50 -8.15 -3.15
N ARG A 227 -8.11 -8.91 -2.23
CA ARG A 227 -9.17 -8.41 -1.34
C ARG A 227 -8.67 -7.29 -0.41
N TYR A 228 -7.55 -7.51 0.28
CA TYR A 228 -6.93 -6.45 1.07
C TYR A 228 -6.44 -5.30 0.19
N GLY A 229 -5.91 -5.62 -1.00
CA GLY A 229 -5.56 -4.74 -2.10
C GLY A 229 -6.61 -3.67 -2.38
N ILE A 230 -7.82 -4.13 -2.70
CA ILE A 230 -8.98 -3.30 -2.98
C ILE A 230 -9.37 -2.50 -1.74
N GLY A 231 -9.31 -3.11 -0.56
CA GLY A 231 -9.65 -2.47 0.71
C GLY A 231 -8.81 -1.22 0.98
N PHE A 232 -7.49 -1.34 1.09
CA PHE A 232 -6.67 -0.15 1.37
C PHE A 232 -6.64 0.82 0.18
N SER A 233 -6.73 0.35 -1.08
CA SER A 233 -6.81 1.24 -2.25
C SER A 233 -8.08 2.10 -2.23
N SER A 234 -9.21 1.53 -1.78
CA SER A 234 -10.47 2.27 -1.62
C SER A 234 -10.36 3.30 -0.49
N CYS A 235 -9.72 2.94 0.63
CA CYS A 235 -9.44 3.87 1.70
C CYS A 235 -8.53 5.02 1.23
N CYS A 236 -7.46 4.74 0.48
CA CYS A 236 -6.58 5.77 -0.07
C CYS A 236 -7.27 6.64 -1.13
N PHE A 237 -8.19 6.09 -1.91
CA PHE A 237 -9.06 6.87 -2.78
C PHE A 237 -9.90 7.86 -1.96
N CYS A 238 -10.58 7.39 -0.90
CA CYS A 238 -11.33 8.25 0.02
C CYS A 238 -10.45 9.32 0.67
N TYR A 239 -9.25 8.95 1.13
CA TYR A 239 -8.26 9.88 1.67
C TYR A 239 -7.92 11.00 0.68
N SER A 240 -7.68 10.62 -0.58
CA SER A 240 -7.31 11.56 -1.63
C SER A 240 -8.47 12.50 -1.99
N VAL A 241 -9.69 11.98 -2.10
CA VAL A 241 -10.90 12.78 -2.33
C VAL A 241 -11.12 13.78 -1.19
N LEU A 242 -11.05 13.34 0.07
CA LEU A 242 -11.17 14.22 1.23
C LEU A 242 -10.08 15.30 1.28
N SER A 243 -8.87 14.99 0.83
CA SER A 243 -7.78 15.96 0.75
C SER A 243 -7.99 16.97 -0.38
N LEU A 244 -8.52 16.55 -1.52
CA LEU A 244 -8.86 17.41 -2.65
C LEU A 244 -10.03 18.35 -2.35
N THR A 245 -10.98 17.95 -1.50
CA THR A 245 -12.13 18.81 -1.12
C THR A 245 -11.76 19.87 -0.09
N LYS A 246 -10.66 19.68 0.66
CA LYS A 246 -10.23 20.55 1.75
C LYS A 246 -10.07 22.04 1.38
N PRO A 247 -9.50 22.44 0.22
CA PRO A 247 -9.41 23.85 -0.18
C PRO A 247 -10.78 24.53 -0.33
N PHE A 248 -11.82 23.75 -0.62
CA PHE A 248 -13.18 24.24 -0.89
C PHE A 248 -14.05 24.31 0.40
N LEU A 249 -13.72 23.54 1.43
CA LEU A 249 -14.50 23.42 2.66
C LEU A 249 -13.76 24.03 3.87
N LYS A 250 -13.56 25.36 3.84
CA LYS A 250 -12.77 26.08 4.87
C LYS A 250 -13.36 25.99 6.29
N SER A 251 -14.69 26.00 6.43
CA SER A 251 -15.36 25.92 7.76
C SER A 251 -15.19 24.55 8.42
N GLU A 252 -15.17 23.48 7.62
CA GLU A 252 -15.17 22.09 8.10
C GLU A 252 -13.77 21.44 8.11
N THR A 253 -12.70 22.24 7.96
CA THR A 253 -11.33 21.72 7.82
C THR A 253 -10.89 20.82 8.97
N VAL A 254 -11.42 21.04 10.17
CA VAL A 254 -11.12 20.22 11.35
C VAL A 254 -11.70 18.81 11.21
N TYR A 255 -12.97 18.70 10.82
CA TYR A 255 -13.62 17.40 10.62
C TYR A 255 -12.98 16.63 9.46
N ILE A 256 -12.61 17.32 8.38
CA ILE A 256 -11.86 16.71 7.26
C ILE A 256 -10.52 16.15 7.76
N LYS A 257 -9.79 16.89 8.60
CA LYS A 257 -8.51 16.40 9.16
C LYS A 257 -8.69 15.18 10.06
N ILE A 258 -9.75 15.15 10.88
CA ILE A 258 -10.09 13.98 11.70
C ILE A 258 -10.40 12.79 10.79
N ALA A 259 -11.23 12.98 9.76
CA ALA A 259 -11.57 11.92 8.80
C ALA A 259 -10.33 11.40 8.06
N LEU A 260 -9.42 12.29 7.64
CA LEU A 260 -8.15 11.91 7.02
C LEU A 260 -7.29 11.06 7.98
N SER A 261 -7.18 11.44 9.26
CA SER A 261 -6.46 10.65 10.25
C SER A 261 -7.13 9.28 10.47
N ILE A 262 -8.46 9.20 10.58
CA ILE A 262 -9.18 7.93 10.69
C ILE A 262 -8.87 7.02 9.50
N VAL A 263 -8.94 7.54 8.28
CA VAL A 263 -8.64 6.76 7.06
C VAL A 263 -7.18 6.28 7.03
N MET A 264 -6.23 7.12 7.44
CA MET A 264 -4.81 6.77 7.59
C MET A 264 -4.61 5.56 8.53
N HIS A 265 -5.34 5.54 9.65
CA HIS A 265 -5.33 4.45 10.62
C HIS A 265 -5.94 3.17 10.05
N ILE A 266 -7.08 3.27 9.35
CA ILE A 266 -7.73 2.13 8.71
C ILE A 266 -6.80 1.50 7.67
N VAL A 267 -6.13 2.30 6.83
CA VAL A 267 -5.15 1.80 5.84
C VAL A 267 -4.04 1.02 6.54
N SER A 268 -3.45 1.61 7.59
CA SER A 268 -2.34 0.99 8.33
C SER A 268 -2.76 -0.31 9.04
N PHE A 269 -3.98 -0.33 9.59
CA PHE A 269 -4.57 -1.52 10.20
C PHE A 269 -4.82 -2.63 9.16
N LEU A 270 -5.37 -2.30 8.00
CA LEU A 270 -5.57 -3.26 6.91
C LEU A 270 -4.26 -3.86 6.41
N MET A 271 -3.19 -3.06 6.32
CA MET A 271 -1.85 -3.55 5.98
C MET A 271 -1.29 -4.53 7.02
N LEU A 272 -1.51 -4.26 8.31
CA LEU A 272 -1.12 -5.15 9.41
C LEU A 272 -1.91 -6.47 9.35
N VAL A 273 -3.23 -6.40 9.22
CA VAL A 273 -4.09 -7.59 9.12
C VAL A 273 -3.72 -8.44 7.90
N MET A 274 -3.47 -7.81 6.74
CA MET A 274 -3.00 -8.51 5.55
C MET A 274 -1.70 -9.28 5.82
N LYS A 275 -0.73 -8.66 6.50
CA LYS A 275 0.55 -9.33 6.82
C LYS A 275 0.36 -10.53 7.74
N ILE A 276 -0.42 -10.36 8.80
CA ILE A 276 -0.74 -11.44 9.75
C ILE A 276 -1.44 -12.59 9.01
N HIS A 277 -2.43 -12.28 8.16
CA HIS A 277 -3.16 -13.30 7.42
C HIS A 277 -2.30 -14.03 6.38
N LEU A 278 -1.41 -13.31 5.69
CA LEU A 278 -0.44 -13.92 4.76
C LEU A 278 0.48 -14.91 5.47
N PHE A 279 0.91 -14.58 6.69
CA PHE A 279 1.73 -15.47 7.50
C PHE A 279 0.99 -16.78 7.84
N PHE A 280 -0.26 -16.71 8.29
CA PHE A 280 -1.05 -17.90 8.63
C PHE A 280 -1.32 -18.77 7.41
N VAL A 281 -1.73 -18.18 6.28
CA VAL A 281 -1.95 -18.93 5.03
C VAL A 281 -0.67 -19.62 4.56
N ASN A 282 0.48 -18.92 4.59
CA ASN A 282 1.77 -19.53 4.23
C ASN A 282 2.13 -20.69 5.15
N LYS A 283 1.88 -20.57 6.46
CA LYS A 283 2.15 -21.63 7.43
C LYS A 283 1.28 -22.86 7.20
N GLU A 284 0.01 -22.67 6.85
CA GLU A 284 -0.90 -23.76 6.50
C GLU A 284 -0.46 -24.48 5.22
N GLU A 285 -0.08 -23.73 4.17
CA GLU A 285 0.41 -24.32 2.92
C GLU A 285 1.71 -25.09 3.06
N LEU A 286 2.59 -24.65 3.97
CA LEU A 286 3.85 -25.31 4.32
C LEU A 286 3.66 -26.49 5.30
N SER A 287 2.45 -26.74 5.79
CA SER A 287 2.18 -27.88 6.66
C SER A 287 2.46 -29.20 5.90
N PRO A 288 3.20 -30.16 6.48
CA PRO A 288 3.54 -31.44 5.85
C PRO A 288 2.31 -32.18 5.32
N ALA A 289 1.17 -32.06 6.01
CA ALA A 289 -0.09 -32.67 5.61
C ALA A 289 -0.66 -32.07 4.31
N GLN A 290 -0.51 -30.76 4.10
CA GLN A 290 -0.95 -30.11 2.85
C GLN A 290 0.05 -30.31 1.73
N LEU A 291 1.35 -30.28 2.04
CA LEU A 291 2.41 -30.55 1.07
C LEU A 291 2.28 -31.98 0.53
N GLY A 292 2.04 -32.96 1.41
CA GLY A 292 1.76 -34.35 1.03
C GLY A 292 0.55 -34.46 0.10
N ARG A 293 -0.58 -33.82 0.45
CA ARG A 293 -1.77 -33.81 -0.44
C ARG A 293 -1.51 -33.16 -1.80
N ARG A 294 -0.76 -32.06 -1.85
CA ARG A 294 -0.38 -31.39 -3.12
C ARG A 294 0.51 -32.29 -3.96
N MET A 295 1.50 -32.95 -3.35
CA MET A 295 2.40 -33.87 -4.04
C MET A 295 1.64 -35.09 -4.56
N SER A 296 0.76 -35.70 -3.77
CA SER A 296 -0.11 -36.81 -4.20
C SER A 296 -1.00 -36.42 -5.38
N ARG A 297 -1.65 -35.24 -5.34
CA ARG A 297 -2.47 -34.75 -6.46
C ARG A 297 -1.63 -34.48 -7.71
N GLN A 298 -0.43 -33.94 -7.56
CA GLN A 298 0.45 -33.72 -8.70
C GLN A 298 0.87 -35.05 -9.33
N ILE A 299 1.22 -36.05 -8.51
CA ILE A 299 1.56 -37.41 -8.96
C ILE A 299 0.38 -38.01 -9.72
N GLU A 300 -0.83 -37.93 -9.15
CA GLU A 300 -2.07 -38.43 -9.76
C GLU A 300 -2.39 -37.72 -11.09
N GLN A 301 -2.22 -36.39 -11.16
CA GLN A 301 -2.39 -35.63 -12.39
C GLN A 301 -1.34 -35.98 -13.46
N SER A 302 -0.07 -36.17 -13.08
CA SER A 302 0.96 -36.63 -14.03
C SER A 302 0.69 -38.05 -14.50
N LYS A 303 0.20 -38.94 -13.63
CA LYS A 303 -0.18 -40.31 -13.99
C LYS A 303 -1.34 -40.32 -14.99
N ALA A 304 -2.40 -39.56 -14.72
CA ALA A 304 -3.55 -39.44 -15.63
C ALA A 304 -3.15 -38.88 -17.02
N ARG A 305 -2.19 -37.95 -17.08
CA ARG A 305 -1.65 -37.45 -18.36
C ARG A 305 -0.88 -38.52 -19.13
N MET A 306 -0.05 -39.31 -18.45
CA MET A 306 0.66 -40.43 -19.07
C MET A 306 -0.29 -41.50 -19.62
N ASP A 307 -1.36 -41.82 -18.89
CA ASP A 307 -2.38 -42.79 -19.32
C ASP A 307 -3.19 -42.28 -20.53
N THR A 308 -3.42 -40.97 -20.61
CA THR A 308 -4.08 -40.34 -21.78
C THR A 308 -3.16 -40.32 -23.01
N GLU A 309 -1.86 -40.10 -22.82
CA GLU A 309 -0.89 -40.14 -23.91
C GLU A 309 -0.65 -41.57 -24.42
N SER A 310 -0.56 -42.56 -23.52
CA SER A 310 -0.35 -43.97 -23.90
C SER A 310 -1.52 -44.53 -24.70
N SER A 311 -2.77 -44.24 -24.29
CA SER A 311 -3.97 -44.63 -25.04
C SER A 311 -4.08 -43.96 -26.42
N SER A 312 -3.53 -42.75 -26.60
CA SER A 312 -3.47 -42.08 -27.91
C SER A 312 -2.43 -42.68 -28.88
N SER A 313 -1.39 -43.33 -28.34
CA SER A 313 -0.31 -43.93 -29.15
C SER A 313 -0.72 -45.24 -29.82
N THR A 314 -1.59 -46.03 -29.18
CA THR A 314 -2.11 -47.29 -29.73
C THR A 314 -3.07 -47.06 -30.91
N GLY A 315 -3.73 -45.90 -30.98
CA GLY A 315 -4.60 -45.50 -32.09
C GLY A 315 -3.88 -44.97 -33.34
N LYS A 316 -2.59 -44.60 -33.25
CA LYS A 316 -1.82 -44.15 -34.42
C LYS A 316 -1.19 -45.30 -35.20
N ALA A 317 -1.01 -46.48 -34.58
CA ALA A 317 -0.54 -47.67 -35.27
C ALA A 317 -1.56 -48.19 -36.32
N SER A 318 -2.86 -47.94 -36.15
CA SER A 318 -3.88 -48.33 -37.14
C SER A 318 -4.05 -47.32 -38.28
N VAL A 319 -3.78 -46.02 -38.06
CA VAL A 319 -3.90 -44.99 -39.12
C VAL A 319 -2.64 -44.94 -40.02
N GLN A 320 -1.46 -45.29 -39.48
CA GLN A 320 -0.24 -45.37 -40.30
C GLN A 320 -0.20 -46.59 -41.22
N MET A 321 -1.06 -47.60 -41.01
CA MET A 321 -1.25 -48.73 -41.92
C MET A 321 -2.23 -48.41 -43.08
N GLN A 322 -2.99 -47.30 -43.00
CA GLN A 322 -3.96 -46.91 -44.03
C GLN A 322 -3.45 -45.77 -44.94
N LEU A 323 -2.48 -44.97 -44.48
CA LEU A 323 -1.82 -43.93 -45.30
C LEU A 323 -0.62 -44.43 -46.14
N GLY A 324 -0.29 -45.72 -46.06
CA GLY A 324 0.70 -46.36 -46.93
C GLY A 324 0.15 -46.83 -48.29
N ARG A 325 -1.17 -46.72 -48.53
CA ARG A 325 -1.82 -47.29 -49.73
C ARG A 325 -2.19 -46.27 -50.83
N ASP A 326 -2.25 -44.97 -50.50
CA ASP A 326 -2.72 -43.94 -51.45
C ASP A 326 -1.62 -43.00 -51.97
N ARG A 327 -0.34 -43.37 -51.81
CA ARG A 327 0.81 -42.56 -52.28
C ARG A 327 1.46 -43.08 -53.57
N VAL A 328 0.66 -43.62 -54.49
CA VAL A 328 1.02 -43.84 -55.89
C VAL A 328 0.00 -43.12 -56.76
N GLY A 329 0.32 -41.88 -57.14
CA GLY A 329 -0.47 -41.13 -58.11
C GLY A 329 -0.62 -39.67 -57.75
N SER A 330 0.31 -38.84 -58.21
CA SER A 330 0.03 -37.53 -58.83
C SER A 330 1.31 -36.69 -58.81
N LEU A 331 2.09 -36.89 -59.86
CA LEU A 331 3.13 -35.98 -60.33
C LEU A 331 2.50 -35.22 -61.51
N ALA A 332 2.14 -33.95 -61.33
CA ALA A 332 2.10 -32.92 -62.39
C ALA A 332 1.54 -31.58 -61.87
N SER A 333 2.01 -30.49 -62.48
CA SER A 333 1.47 -29.12 -62.48
C SER A 333 1.80 -28.28 -61.23
N VAL A 334 2.89 -27.50 -61.21
CA VAL A 334 3.06 -26.17 -61.85
C VAL A 334 1.93 -25.20 -61.48
N GLY A 335 2.26 -24.15 -60.71
CA GLY A 335 1.35 -23.07 -60.39
C GLY A 335 1.94 -22.07 -59.41
N SER A 336 2.58 -21.04 -59.94
CA SER A 336 3.05 -19.82 -59.26
C SER A 336 1.90 -19.12 -58.53
N GLY A 337 2.08 -18.82 -57.24
CA GLY A 337 1.11 -18.05 -56.45
C GLY A 337 1.76 -17.47 -55.20
N LYS A 338 2.12 -16.19 -55.24
CA LYS A 338 2.51 -15.38 -54.09
C LYS A 338 1.36 -15.39 -53.06
N THR A 339 1.57 -16.01 -51.91
CA THR A 339 0.72 -15.84 -50.73
C THR A 339 1.44 -15.02 -49.68
N GLU A 340 0.81 -13.90 -49.36
CA GLU A 340 1.21 -12.92 -48.38
C GLU A 340 1.01 -13.49 -46.97
N VAL A 341 2.14 -13.70 -46.27
CA VAL A 341 2.17 -14.24 -44.91
C VAL A 341 1.77 -13.14 -43.93
N THR A 342 0.50 -13.10 -43.56
CA THR A 342 0.04 -12.36 -42.38
C THR A 342 0.51 -13.10 -41.13
N SER A 343 1.57 -12.57 -40.52
CA SER A 343 2.12 -13.07 -39.26
C SER A 343 1.12 -12.89 -38.13
N SER A 344 0.46 -13.97 -37.72
CA SER A 344 -0.29 -14.04 -36.48
C SER A 344 0.66 -13.81 -35.28
N PRO A 345 0.35 -12.93 -34.33
CA PRO A 345 1.24 -12.66 -33.21
C PRO A 345 1.35 -13.92 -32.36
N ALA A 346 2.59 -14.43 -32.25
CA ALA A 346 2.93 -15.52 -31.37
C ALA A 346 2.56 -15.15 -29.92
N VAL A 347 1.42 -15.64 -29.45
CA VAL A 347 1.05 -15.67 -28.03
C VAL A 347 2.07 -16.60 -27.36
N ARG A 348 3.19 -16.01 -26.89
CA ARG A 348 4.15 -16.72 -26.03
C ARG A 348 3.39 -17.19 -24.80
N LYS A 349 3.02 -18.48 -24.79
CA LYS A 349 2.67 -19.23 -23.57
C LYS A 349 3.91 -19.30 -22.70
N TYR A 350 4.20 -18.21 -21.98
CA TYR A 350 5.17 -18.21 -20.91
C TYR A 350 4.66 -19.16 -19.83
N SER A 351 5.53 -20.09 -19.39
CA SER A 351 5.25 -21.00 -18.28
C SER A 351 4.89 -20.21 -17.02
N THR A 352 3.59 -20.05 -16.77
CA THR A 352 2.99 -19.27 -15.67
C THR A 352 3.46 -19.78 -14.31
N LYS A 353 3.78 -21.09 -14.21
CA LYS A 353 4.25 -21.77 -12.99
C LYS A 353 5.57 -21.24 -12.44
N ARG A 354 6.59 -20.95 -13.28
CA ARG A 354 7.90 -20.49 -12.77
C ARG A 354 7.84 -19.07 -12.20
N GLY A 355 7.02 -18.20 -12.77
CA GLY A 355 6.81 -16.83 -12.26
C GLY A 355 6.03 -16.80 -10.96
N LEU A 356 5.03 -17.67 -10.80
CA LEU A 356 4.24 -17.77 -9.56
C LEU A 356 5.07 -18.31 -8.39
N ILE A 357 5.94 -19.30 -8.63
CA ILE A 357 6.83 -19.84 -7.59
C ILE A 357 7.88 -18.78 -7.16
N ALA A 358 8.43 -18.01 -8.09
CA ALA A 358 9.33 -16.91 -7.77
C ALA A 358 8.61 -15.78 -6.99
N TRP A 359 7.35 -15.51 -7.32
CA TRP A 359 6.52 -14.53 -6.63
C TRP A 359 6.12 -14.97 -5.22
N VAL A 360 5.72 -16.24 -5.06
CA VAL A 360 5.42 -16.84 -3.75
C VAL A 360 6.69 -16.95 -2.90
N ARG A 361 7.84 -17.29 -3.49
CA ARG A 361 9.14 -17.21 -2.78
C ARG A 361 9.44 -15.79 -2.35
N MET A 362 9.29 -14.80 -3.22
CA MET A 362 9.50 -13.40 -2.84
C MET A 362 8.53 -12.95 -1.74
N ALA A 363 7.25 -13.32 -1.80
CA ALA A 363 6.27 -13.03 -0.75
C ALA A 363 6.42 -13.87 0.53
N SER A 364 7.15 -14.99 0.47
CA SER A 364 7.53 -15.87 1.59
C SER A 364 8.84 -15.43 2.24
N ASP A 365 9.75 -14.89 1.43
CA ASP A 365 11.08 -14.44 1.80
C ASP A 365 11.10 -12.90 2.06
N SER A 366 9.94 -12.22 1.95
CA SER A 366 9.65 -10.81 2.32
C SER A 366 8.53 -10.72 3.37
#